data_AF-A0A2W7IVV6-F1
#
_entry.id   AF-A0A2W7IVV6-F1
#
_cell.length_a   1.000
_cell.length_b   1.000
_cell.length_c   1.000
_cell.angle_alpha   90.00
_cell.angle_beta   90.00
_cell.angle_gamma   90.00
#
_symmetry.space_group_name_H-M   'P 1'
#
loop_
_entity.id
_entity.type
_entity.pdbx_description
1 polymer ?
#
loop_
_entity_poly.entity_id
_entity_poly.type
_entity_poly.pdbx_seq_one_letter_code
_entity_poly.pdbx_strand_id
1 'polypeptide(L)' 'MDQTFIEGTVAAIEAWHGISLPNDRALAALSDLQAALAEFAMIRDGLAFEDEPASFEAALAATKEPG' A
#
# COMPACT_ATOMS: atom_id res chain seq x y z
N MET A 1 6.34 -18.78 0.52
CA MET A 1 5.58 -17.77 -0.24
C MET A 1 4.12 -18.01 0.08
N ASP A 2 3.37 -17.00 0.50
CA ASP A 2 1.94 -17.17 0.75
C ASP A 2 1.20 -17.30 -0.59
N GLN A 3 0.68 -18.49 -0.87
CA GLN A 3 0.01 -18.77 -2.14
C GLN A 3 -1.22 -17.89 -2.35
N THR A 4 -1.93 -17.53 -1.27
CA THR A 4 -3.12 -16.67 -1.32
C THR A 4 -2.75 -15.25 -1.75
N PHE A 5 -1.64 -14.73 -1.22
CA PHE A 5 -1.12 -13.41 -1.58
C PHE A 5 -0.76 -13.35 -3.06
N ILE A 6 -0.09 -14.38 -3.58
CA ILE A 6 0.29 -14.46 -5.00
C ILE A 6 -0.96 -14.44 -5.87
N GLU A 7 -1.87 -15.40 -5.67
CA GLU A 7 -3.07 -15.55 -6.49
C GLU A 7 -3.95 -14.30 -6.48
N GLY A 8 -4.14 -13.70 -5.31
CA GLY A 8 -4.88 -12.44 -5.17
C GLY A 8 -4.19 -11.27 -5.88
N THR A 9 -2.87 -11.17 -5.80
CA THR A 9 -2.12 -10.10 -6.46
C THR A 9 -2.12 -10.28 -7.98
N VAL A 10 -1.98 -11.51 -8.49
CA VAL A 10 -2.09 -11.80 -9.94
C VAL A 10 -3.47 -11.40 -10.45
N ALA A 11 -4.53 -11.81 -9.76
CA ALA A 11 -5.90 -11.48 -10.14
C ALA A 11 -6.14 -9.95 -10.14
N ALA A 12 -5.58 -9.24 -9.16
CA ALA A 12 -5.67 -7.78 -9.11
C ALA A 12 -4.91 -7.11 -10.28
N ILE A 13 -3.69 -7.59 -10.61
CA ILE A 13 -2.90 -7.08 -11.73
C ILE A 13 -3.65 -7.28 -13.04
N GLU A 14 -4.24 -8.46 -13.25
CA GLU A 14 -5.03 -8.74 -14.45
C GLU A 14 -6.28 -7.84 -14.51
N ALA A 15 -7.04 -7.75 -13.42
CA ALA A 15 -8.29 -7.00 -13.39
C ALA A 15 -8.11 -5.48 -13.58
N TRP A 16 -7.07 -4.90 -12.97
CA TRP A 16 -6.88 -3.44 -12.96
C TRP A 16 -5.88 -2.94 -14.00
N HIS A 17 -4.97 -3.78 -14.47
CA HIS A 17 -3.93 -3.39 -15.41
C HIS A 17 -3.99 -4.15 -16.74
N GLY A 18 -4.79 -5.21 -16.84
CA GLY A 18 -4.91 -6.02 -18.07
C GLY A 18 -3.62 -6.76 -18.42
N ILE A 19 -2.74 -6.97 -17.45
CA ILE A 19 -1.44 -7.61 -17.64
C ILE A 19 -1.50 -9.03 -17.08
N SER A 20 -1.23 -10.02 -17.92
CA SER A 20 -0.86 -11.36 -17.47
C SER A 20 0.61 -11.38 -17.09
N LEU A 21 0.97 -11.93 -15.94
CA LEU A 21 2.38 -12.02 -15.54
C LEU A 21 3.20 -12.79 -16.60
N PRO A 22 4.25 -12.20 -17.16
CA PRO A 22 4.86 -12.71 -18.40
C PRO A 22 5.85 -13.86 -18.19
N ASN A 23 6.31 -14.12 -16.96
CA ASN A 23 7.31 -15.15 -16.66
C ASN A 23 7.44 -15.46 -15.15
N ASP A 24 8.19 -16.52 -14.83
CA ASP A 24 8.48 -16.97 -13.46
C ASP A 24 9.22 -15.93 -12.61
N ARG A 25 9.99 -15.03 -13.24
CA ARG A 25 10.67 -13.94 -12.51
C ARG A 25 9.69 -12.90 -12.00
N ALA A 26 8.62 -12.62 -12.74
CA ALA A 26 7.55 -11.74 -12.30
C ALA A 26 6.79 -12.33 -11.10
N LEU A 27 6.61 -13.65 -11.06
CA LEU A 27 6.07 -14.36 -9.89
C LEU A 27 7.03 -14.32 -8.71
N ALA A 28 8.33 -14.52 -8.94
CA ALA A 28 9.34 -14.43 -7.88
C ALA A 28 9.39 -13.03 -7.24
N ALA A 29 9.25 -11.96 -8.03
CA ALA A 29 9.23 -10.59 -7.54
C ALA A 29 8.06 -10.29 -6.59
N LEU A 30 6.96 -11.05 -6.65
CA LEU A 30 5.88 -10.96 -5.67
C LEU A 30 6.32 -11.41 -4.26
N SER A 31 7.32 -12.29 -4.16
CA SER A 31 7.91 -12.68 -2.86
C SER A 31 8.64 -11.51 -2.23
N ASP A 32 9.44 -10.81 -3.04
CA ASP A 32 10.22 -9.66 -2.59
C ASP A 32 9.28 -8.53 -2.16
N LEU A 33 8.20 -8.31 -2.92
CA LEU A 33 7.14 -7.38 -2.54
C LEU A 33 6.47 -7.78 -1.22
N GLN A 34 6.16 -9.07 -1.03
CA GLN A 34 5.56 -9.56 0.21
C GLN A 34 6.47 -9.29 1.42
N ALA A 35 7.77 -9.54 1.28
CA ALA A 35 8.75 -9.25 2.32
C ALA A 35 8.83 -7.75 2.62
N ALA A 36 8.90 -6.90 1.60
CA ALA A 36 8.93 -5.45 1.75
C ALA A 36 7.66 -4.93 2.45
N LEU A 37 6.48 -5.44 2.10
CA LEU A 37 5.22 -5.07 2.77
C LEU A 37 5.22 -5.44 4.25
N ALA A 38 5.80 -6.60 4.61
CA ALA A 38 5.94 -7.00 6.01
C ALA A 38 6.88 -6.06 6.77
N GLU A 39 8.00 -5.68 6.18
CA GLU A 39 8.94 -4.70 6.75
C GLU A 39 8.27 -3.34 6.96
N PHE A 40 7.52 -2.84 5.97
CA PHE A 40 6.74 -1.62 6.12
C PHE A 40 5.68 -1.74 7.20
N ALA A 41 4.97 -2.87 7.31
CA ALA A 41 3.96 -3.09 8.34
C ALA A 41 4.55 -3.07 9.75
N MET A 42 5.79 -3.57 9.94
CA MET A 42 6.47 -3.55 11.24
C MET A 42 6.79 -2.14 11.72
N ILE A 43 7.13 -1.22 10.80
CA ILE A 43 7.48 0.16 11.15
C ILE A 43 6.30 1.11 11.06
N ARG A 44 5.20 0.73 10.39
CA ARG A 44 4.04 1.59 10.12
C ARG A 44 3.53 2.30 11.36
N ASP A 45 3.39 1.57 12.46
CA ASP A 45 2.83 2.10 13.71
C ASP A 45 3.89 2.88 14.53
N GLY A 46 5.16 2.86 14.11
CA GLY A 46 6.26 3.65 14.65
C GLY A 46 6.69 4.83 13.78
N LEU A 47 6.13 4.96 12.57
CA LEU A 47 6.30 6.14 11.73
C LEU A 47 5.39 7.26 12.25
N ALA A 48 5.86 7.99 13.25
CA ALA A 48 5.29 9.29 13.57
C ALA A 48 5.65 10.23 12.42
N PHE A 49 4.67 10.60 11.59
CA PHE A 49 4.80 11.79 10.76
C PHE A 49 5.11 12.95 11.72
N GLU A 50 6.11 13.78 11.39
CA GLU A 50 6.57 14.85 12.30
C GLU A 50 5.40 15.71 12.80
N ASP A 51 5.56 16.28 14.00
CA ASP A 51 4.61 17.22 14.59
C ASP A 51 4.48 18.50 13.72
N GLU A 52 3.71 18.49 12.63
CA GLU A 52 3.19 19.70 11.96
C GLU A 52 2.19 19.43 10.81
N PRO A 53 1.22 20.34 10.54
CA PRO A 53 0.31 21.00 11.45
C PRO A 53 -1.15 20.54 11.21
N ALA A 54 -1.91 20.42 12.30
CA ALA A 54 -3.33 20.08 12.32
C ALA A 54 -3.69 18.64 11.90
N SER A 55 -4.34 17.92 12.82
CA SER A 55 -5.10 16.72 12.47
C SER A 55 -6.05 17.01 11.30
N PHE A 56 -6.42 15.98 10.54
CA PHE A 56 -7.37 16.11 9.42
C PHE A 56 -8.58 17.01 9.75
N GLU A 57 -9.13 16.86 10.97
CA GLU A 57 -10.25 17.67 11.46
C GLU A 57 -9.92 19.16 11.64
N ALA A 58 -8.72 19.48 12.11
CA ALA A 58 -8.27 20.86 12.24
C ALA A 58 -7.97 21.50 10.87
N ALA A 59 -7.45 20.73 9.90
CA ALA A 59 -7.30 21.19 8.52
C ALA A 59 -8.68 21.39 7.85
N LEU A 60 -9.64 20.50 8.11
CA LEU A 60 -11.01 20.62 7.62
C LEU A 60 -11.75 21.82 8.23
N ALA A 61 -11.52 22.13 9.50
CA ALA A 61 -12.10 23.30 10.13
C ALA A 61 -11.53 24.61 9.55
N ALA A 62 -10.22 24.67 9.30
CA ALA A 62 -9.56 25.85 8.73
C ALA A 62 -10.02 26.19 7.30
N THR A 63 -10.53 25.22 6.55
CA THR A 63 -10.97 25.39 5.16
C THR A 63 -12.46 25.70 4.99
N LYS A 64 -13.24 25.76 6.08
CA LYS A 64 -14.66 26.13 6.01
C LYS A 64 -14.82 27.64 5.85
N GLU A 65 -15.73 28.06 4.97
CA GLU A 65 -16.10 29.46 4.83
C GLU A 65 -16.87 29.95 6.07
N PRO A 66 -16.70 31.22 6.50
CA PRO A 66 -17.52 31.79 7.57
C PRO A 66 -18.98 31.80 7.13
N GLY A 67 -19.84 31.18 7.95
CA GLY A 67 -21.29 31.25 7.81
C GLY A 67 -21.87 32.60 8.20
#